data_AF-A0A5B6TTT4-F1
#
_entry.id   AF-A0A5B6TTT4-F1
#
_cell.length_a   1.000
_cell.length_b   1.000
_cell.length_c   1.000
_cell.angle_alpha   90.00
_cell.angle_beta   90.00
_cell.angle_gamma   90.00
#
_symmetry.space_group_name_H-M   'P 1'
#
loop_
_entity.id
_entity.type
_entity.pdbx_description
1 polymer ?
#
loop_
_entity_poly.entity_id
_entity_poly.type
_entity_poly.pdbx_seq_one_letter_code
_entity_poly.pdbx_strand_id
1 'polypeptide(L)'
;MADGVVMREIESGDVMDMRDETFANVIDEINARQSQTRLSVVLAILFGIAGFLVGKALGGAAPVLGVMAFLPGMLIGKWLDGYRRVSVLYYDLELDAEAAYGRLVGAFETLTLCAGRWHVAAGGKIQDLTTWKRNAGASMLVDKKPTTLASTLPQVVRSNVTPPSIQVGRQVLYFMPDLVLVKDGNRYGAVGYADLRTQFAPTNFIETGRVPSDAEVIGHTWAHPNKSGGPDRRFKNNRQIPICRYEALRLSSATGLNELLEFSRTNVSQAFCQALSAIAQLHQDSSRQTLSAD
;
A
#
# COMPACT_ATOMS: atom_id res chain seq x y z
N MET A 1 26.90 7.05 -3.83
CA MET A 1 27.38 6.93 -5.22
C MET A 1 28.40 5.80 -5.30
N ALA A 2 27.99 4.56 -5.61
CA ALA A 2 28.95 3.44 -5.65
C ALA A 2 28.72 2.39 -6.74
N ASP A 3 27.76 2.54 -7.67
CA ASP A 3 27.54 1.48 -8.68
C ASP A 3 27.14 1.95 -10.09
N GLY A 4 27.33 3.24 -10.44
CA GLY A 4 27.11 3.75 -11.81
C GLY A 4 25.67 3.64 -12.36
N VAL A 5 24.75 2.99 -11.64
CA VAL A 5 23.35 2.82 -12.01
C VAL A 5 22.54 3.95 -11.42
N VAL A 6 21.88 4.71 -12.30
CA VAL A 6 20.90 5.72 -11.89
C VAL A 6 19.61 5.00 -11.54
N MET A 7 19.36 4.86 -10.23
CA MET A 7 18.08 4.37 -9.71
C MET A 7 17.03 5.48 -9.88
N ARG A 8 15.92 5.15 -10.53
CA ARG A 8 14.75 6.03 -10.63
C ARG A 8 13.71 5.55 -9.63
N GLU A 9 13.28 6.45 -8.78
CA GLU A 9 12.19 6.20 -7.83
C GLU A 9 10.88 5.97 -8.60
N ILE A 10 10.17 4.93 -8.18
CA ILE A 10 8.83 4.61 -8.63
C ILE A 10 7.95 4.89 -7.42
N GLU A 11 7.60 6.16 -7.27
CA GLU A 11 6.80 6.64 -6.15
C GLU A 11 5.64 7.47 -6.69
N SER A 12 4.50 7.38 -6.01
CA SER A 12 3.38 8.26 -6.26
C SER A 12 3.66 9.71 -5.83
N GLY A 13 2.99 10.64 -6.50
CA GLY A 13 3.00 12.06 -6.18
C GLY A 13 2.34 12.41 -4.84
N ASP A 14 2.03 13.69 -4.63
CA ASP A 14 1.28 14.11 -3.43
C ASP A 14 -0.16 13.58 -3.52
N VAL A 15 -0.64 12.97 -2.44
CA VAL A 15 -2.03 12.48 -2.36
C VAL A 15 -3.04 13.62 -2.42
N MET A 16 -2.63 14.87 -2.14
CA MET A 16 -3.50 16.03 -2.27
C MET A 16 -3.85 16.35 -3.74
N ASP A 17 -3.02 15.90 -4.69
CA ASP A 17 -3.28 16.03 -6.12
C ASP A 17 -4.15 14.87 -6.65
N MET A 18 -4.28 13.78 -5.88
CA MET A 18 -5.19 12.67 -6.14
C MET A 18 -6.60 13.04 -5.70
N ARG A 19 -7.25 13.88 -6.50
CA ARG A 19 -8.61 14.36 -6.26
C ARG A 19 -9.45 14.17 -7.51
N ASP A 20 -10.56 13.46 -7.34
CA ASP A 20 -11.66 13.42 -8.28
C ASP A 20 -12.74 14.39 -7.77
N GLU A 21 -13.29 15.23 -8.66
CA GLU A 21 -14.31 16.23 -8.31
C GLU A 21 -15.52 15.59 -7.62
N THR A 22 -15.85 14.36 -8.00
CA THR A 22 -16.95 13.56 -7.44
C THR A 22 -16.76 13.28 -5.95
N PHE A 23 -15.51 13.05 -5.55
CA PHE A 23 -15.16 12.60 -4.19
C PHE A 23 -14.51 13.69 -3.35
N ALA A 24 -14.32 14.90 -3.87
CA ALA A 24 -13.64 15.99 -3.19
C ALA A 24 -14.22 16.30 -1.80
N ASN A 25 -15.56 16.37 -1.70
CA ASN A 25 -16.24 16.63 -0.42
C ASN A 25 -15.99 15.52 0.61
N VAL A 26 -16.04 14.25 0.18
CA VAL A 26 -15.78 13.09 1.06
C VAL A 26 -14.33 13.11 1.56
N ILE A 27 -13.39 13.44 0.68
CA ILE A 27 -11.97 13.51 1.00
C ILE A 27 -11.65 14.68 1.92
N ASP A 28 -12.28 15.83 1.71
CA ASP A 28 -12.15 16.98 2.61
C ASP A 28 -12.72 16.66 4.00
N GLU A 29 -13.85 15.94 4.07
CA GLU A 29 -14.38 15.47 5.35
C GLU A 29 -13.38 14.52 6.04
N ILE A 30 -12.88 13.50 5.35
CA ILE A 30 -11.92 12.53 5.91
C ILE A 30 -10.66 13.25 6.41
N ASN A 31 -10.12 14.18 5.62
CA ASN A 31 -8.95 14.97 5.99
C ASN A 31 -9.23 15.88 7.19
N ALA A 32 -10.41 16.50 7.26
CA ALA A 32 -10.84 17.29 8.41
C ALA A 32 -10.94 16.44 9.68
N ARG A 33 -11.45 15.19 9.60
CA ARG A 33 -11.49 14.25 10.73
C ARG A 33 -10.11 13.78 11.16
N GLN A 34 -9.21 13.54 10.20
CA GLN A 34 -7.84 13.12 10.45
C GLN A 34 -6.98 14.22 11.09
N SER A 35 -7.22 15.48 10.73
CA SER A 35 -6.47 16.65 11.24
C SER A 35 -6.89 17.12 12.64
N GLN A 36 -8.04 16.67 13.15
CA GLN A 36 -8.45 16.95 14.53
C GLN A 36 -7.37 16.52 15.52
N THR A 37 -7.28 17.17 16.67
CA THR A 37 -6.39 16.78 17.76
C THR A 37 -6.87 15.49 18.42
N ARG A 38 -5.95 14.68 18.94
CA ARG A 38 -6.31 13.45 19.66
C ARG A 38 -6.70 13.84 21.09
N LEU A 39 -7.99 13.86 21.39
CA LEU A 39 -8.48 14.10 22.74
C LEU A 39 -7.95 13.06 23.73
N SER A 40 -7.62 11.85 23.27
CA SER A 40 -6.92 10.85 24.07
C SER A 40 -5.62 11.40 24.67
N VAL A 41 -4.88 12.20 23.91
CA VAL A 41 -3.61 12.79 24.38
C VAL A 41 -3.89 13.99 25.28
N VAL A 42 -4.80 14.87 24.85
CA VAL A 42 -5.16 16.09 25.61
C VAL A 42 -5.72 15.74 26.99
N LEU A 43 -6.70 14.83 27.06
CA LEU A 43 -7.32 14.43 28.32
C LEU A 43 -6.39 13.61 29.21
N ALA A 44 -5.53 12.77 28.63
CA ALA A 44 -4.53 12.05 29.42
C ALA A 44 -3.55 13.02 30.11
N ILE A 45 -3.08 14.04 29.39
CA ILE A 45 -2.20 15.07 29.95
C ILE A 45 -2.94 15.90 31.01
N LEU A 46 -4.16 16.36 30.73
CA LEU A 46 -4.95 17.16 31.68
C LEU A 46 -5.24 16.41 32.98
N PHE A 47 -5.68 15.15 32.88
CA PHE A 47 -5.93 14.32 34.06
C PHE A 47 -4.63 13.99 34.79
N GLY A 48 -3.54 13.73 34.08
CA GLY A 48 -2.23 13.50 34.67
C GLY A 48 -1.72 14.71 35.47
N ILE A 49 -1.86 15.93 34.91
CA ILE A 49 -1.51 17.18 35.60
C ILE A 49 -2.40 17.40 36.83
N ALA A 50 -3.71 17.19 36.69
CA ALA A 50 -4.65 17.32 37.80
C ALA A 50 -4.31 16.34 38.94
N GLY A 51 -4.08 15.06 38.62
CA GLY A 51 -3.67 14.03 39.59
C GLY A 51 -2.34 14.37 40.27
N PHE A 52 -1.38 14.91 39.52
CA PHE A 52 -0.10 15.35 40.07
C PHE A 52 -0.26 16.51 41.07
N LEU A 53 -1.07 17.52 40.74
CA LEU A 53 -1.35 18.66 41.63
C LEU A 53 -2.07 18.23 42.90
N VAL A 54 -3.06 17.33 42.79
CA VAL A 54 -3.76 16.74 43.94
C VAL A 54 -2.80 15.96 44.83
N GLY A 55 -1.93 15.13 44.25
CA GLY A 55 -0.95 14.38 45.03
C GLY A 55 0.14 15.24 45.67
N LYS A 56 0.42 16.44 45.15
CA LYS A 56 1.24 17.45 45.84
C LYS A 56 0.52 18.02 47.06
N ALA A 57 -0.76 18.36 46.93
CA ALA A 57 -1.56 18.88 48.04
C ALA A 57 -1.72 17.86 49.19
N LEU A 58 -1.76 16.56 48.87
CA LEU A 58 -1.87 15.46 49.83
C LEU A 58 -0.53 15.02 50.46
N GLY A 59 0.56 15.76 50.25
CA GLY A 59 1.78 15.58 51.04
C GLY A 59 2.76 14.49 50.56
N GLY A 60 2.82 14.20 49.26
CA GLY A 60 3.96 13.44 48.69
C GLY A 60 3.62 12.36 47.67
N ALA A 61 2.35 12.12 47.37
CA ALA A 61 1.90 11.09 46.41
C ALA A 61 1.76 11.60 44.95
N ALA A 62 2.32 12.77 44.63
CA ALA A 62 2.19 13.44 43.34
C ALA A 62 2.47 12.55 42.10
N PRO A 63 3.61 11.84 41.98
CA PRO A 63 3.87 11.02 40.80
C PRO A 63 2.91 9.83 40.67
N VAL A 64 2.51 9.23 41.80
CA VAL A 64 1.60 8.07 41.80
C VAL A 64 0.20 8.48 41.35
N LEU A 65 -0.35 9.55 41.91
CA LEU A 65 -1.69 10.01 41.55
C LEU A 65 -1.75 10.59 40.13
N GLY A 66 -0.68 11.21 39.64
CA GLY A 66 -0.59 11.65 38.24
C GLY A 66 -0.66 10.48 37.25
N VAL A 67 0.11 9.41 37.48
CA VAL A 67 0.07 8.21 36.62
C VAL A 67 -1.29 7.51 36.70
N MET A 68 -1.88 7.41 37.90
CA MET A 68 -3.20 6.80 38.08
C MET A 68 -4.30 7.58 37.37
N ALA A 69 -4.24 8.91 37.33
CA ALA A 69 -5.23 9.75 36.64
C ALA A 69 -5.02 9.78 35.11
N PHE A 70 -3.79 9.57 34.62
CA PHE A 70 -3.48 9.55 33.20
C PHE A 70 -4.25 8.47 32.42
N LEU A 71 -4.35 7.26 32.97
CA LEU A 71 -5.03 6.13 32.32
C LEU A 71 -6.53 6.39 32.07
N PRO A 72 -7.34 6.80 33.08
CA PRO A 72 -8.72 7.22 32.85
C PRO A 72 -8.87 8.34 31.82
N GLY A 73 -8.03 9.37 31.87
CA GLY A 73 -8.05 10.47 30.91
C GLY A 73 -7.79 9.99 29.47
N MET A 74 -6.83 9.07 29.30
CA MET A 74 -6.56 8.44 28.00
C MET A 74 -7.72 7.59 27.50
N LEU A 75 -8.35 6.79 28.37
CA LEU A 75 -9.48 5.91 28.00
C LEU A 75 -10.71 6.73 27.58
N ILE A 76 -11.08 7.75 28.38
CA ILE A 76 -12.18 8.66 28.05
C ILE A 76 -11.90 9.38 26.74
N GLY A 77 -10.67 9.90 26.56
CA GLY A 77 -10.32 10.58 25.33
C GLY A 77 -10.28 9.67 24.10
N LYS A 78 -9.85 8.40 24.24
CA LYS A 78 -9.97 7.40 23.16
C LYS A 78 -11.42 7.14 22.77
N TRP A 79 -12.31 7.04 23.76
CA TRP A 79 -13.74 6.87 23.52
C TRP A 79 -14.33 8.07 22.75
N LEU A 80 -14.04 9.30 23.18
CA LEU A 80 -14.47 10.52 22.48
C LEU A 80 -13.88 10.67 21.07
N ASP A 81 -12.59 10.38 20.91
CA ASP A 81 -11.91 10.39 19.61
C ASP A 81 -12.56 9.40 18.64
N GLY A 82 -13.04 8.26 19.14
CA GLY A 82 -13.77 7.25 18.36
C GLY A 82 -15.07 7.75 17.73
N TYR A 83 -15.71 8.78 18.30
CA TYR A 83 -16.91 9.42 17.73
C TYR A 83 -16.58 10.65 16.87
N ARG A 84 -15.60 11.45 17.27
CA ARG A 84 -15.36 12.77 16.64
C ARG A 84 -14.51 12.70 15.38
N ARG A 85 -13.59 11.74 15.31
CA ARG A 85 -12.55 11.64 14.28
C ARG A 85 -12.85 10.57 13.23
N VAL A 86 -14.12 10.26 13.03
CA VAL A 86 -14.55 9.21 12.12
C VAL A 86 -15.49 9.81 11.08
N SER A 87 -15.20 9.54 9.81
CA SER A 87 -16.12 9.68 8.69
C SER A 87 -16.82 8.35 8.47
N VAL A 88 -18.14 8.38 8.30
CA VAL A 88 -18.94 7.17 8.04
C VAL A 88 -19.20 7.08 6.54
N LEU A 89 -18.70 6.02 5.91
CA LEU A 89 -18.99 5.67 4.51
C LEU A 89 -19.92 4.46 4.49
N TYR A 90 -21.19 4.70 4.21
CA TYR A 90 -22.18 3.64 4.08
C TYR A 90 -22.44 3.36 2.61
N TYR A 91 -22.30 2.09 2.22
CA TYR A 91 -22.53 1.65 0.84
C TYR A 91 -23.79 0.80 0.80
N ASP A 92 -24.78 1.29 0.06
CA ASP A 92 -25.93 0.51 -0.37
C ASP A 92 -25.71 0.16 -1.84
N LEU A 93 -25.19 -1.05 -2.08
CA LEU A 93 -24.78 -1.48 -3.43
C LEU A 93 -25.95 -2.19 -4.10
N GLU A 94 -26.26 -1.81 -5.33
CA GLU A 94 -27.14 -2.61 -6.19
C GLU A 94 -26.50 -3.97 -6.50
N LEU A 95 -27.34 -4.94 -6.89
CA LEU A 95 -26.92 -6.33 -7.10
C LEU A 95 -25.71 -6.47 -8.04
N ASP A 96 -25.68 -5.68 -9.12
CA ASP A 96 -24.60 -5.71 -10.10
C ASP A 96 -23.29 -5.12 -9.54
N ALA A 97 -23.39 -4.04 -8.76
CA ALA A 97 -22.25 -3.41 -8.09
C ALA A 97 -21.69 -4.29 -6.97
N GLU A 98 -22.57 -4.92 -6.18
CA GLU A 98 -22.18 -5.88 -5.14
C GLU A 98 -21.44 -7.09 -5.76
N ALA A 99 -21.96 -7.65 -6.85
CA ALA A 99 -21.32 -8.75 -7.55
C ALA A 99 -19.96 -8.35 -8.15
N ALA A 100 -19.85 -7.15 -8.72
CA ALA A 100 -18.59 -6.64 -9.27
C ALA A 100 -17.54 -6.40 -8.18
N TYR A 101 -17.94 -5.79 -7.07
CA TYR A 101 -17.07 -5.59 -5.93
C TYR A 101 -16.64 -6.91 -5.28
N GLY A 102 -17.56 -7.88 -5.17
CA GLY A 102 -17.23 -9.24 -4.71
C GLY A 102 -16.17 -9.93 -5.59
N ARG A 103 -16.23 -9.76 -6.92
CA ARG A 103 -15.18 -10.25 -7.84
C ARG A 103 -13.84 -9.56 -7.60
N LEU A 104 -13.84 -8.27 -7.32
CA LEU A 104 -12.62 -7.52 -6.97
C LEU A 104 -12.00 -8.06 -5.67
N VAL A 105 -12.81 -8.28 -4.64
CA VAL A 105 -12.36 -8.83 -3.36
C VAL A 105 -11.78 -10.24 -3.55
N GLY A 106 -12.47 -11.13 -4.26
CA GLY A 106 -11.97 -12.48 -4.53
C GLY A 106 -10.69 -12.51 -5.39
N ALA A 107 -10.59 -11.63 -6.38
CA ALA A 107 -9.36 -11.49 -7.18
C ALA A 107 -8.20 -10.96 -6.32
N PHE A 108 -8.47 -10.03 -5.40
CA PHE A 108 -7.48 -9.53 -4.45
C PHE A 108 -7.00 -10.63 -3.49
N GLU A 109 -7.90 -11.45 -2.96
CA GLU A 109 -7.54 -12.60 -2.13
C GLU A 109 -6.54 -13.52 -2.83
N THR A 110 -6.70 -13.72 -4.14
CA THR A 110 -5.72 -14.47 -4.94
C THR A 110 -4.32 -13.85 -4.86
N LEU A 111 -4.18 -12.52 -4.90
CA LEU A 111 -2.88 -11.86 -4.70
C LEU A 111 -2.32 -12.09 -3.29
N THR A 112 -3.18 -12.12 -2.27
CA THR A 112 -2.75 -12.34 -0.88
C THR A 112 -2.16 -13.72 -0.63
N LEU A 113 -2.56 -14.72 -1.42
CA LEU A 113 -2.08 -16.10 -1.33
C LEU A 113 -0.65 -16.31 -1.84
N CYS A 114 -0.05 -15.32 -2.52
CA CYS A 114 1.35 -15.41 -2.95
C CYS A 114 2.30 -15.41 -1.74
N ALA A 115 3.26 -16.34 -1.70
CA ALA A 115 4.24 -16.41 -0.62
C ALA A 115 5.18 -15.19 -0.64
N GLY A 116 5.56 -14.74 -1.83
CA GLY A 116 6.33 -13.53 -2.06
C GLY A 116 5.45 -12.39 -2.57
N ARG A 117 5.42 -11.27 -1.84
CA ARG A 117 4.71 -10.04 -2.17
C ARG A 117 5.64 -8.88 -1.88
N TRP A 118 5.93 -8.05 -2.87
CA TRP A 118 6.83 -6.92 -2.71
C TRP A 118 6.26 -5.65 -3.34
N HIS A 119 6.60 -4.51 -2.73
CA HIS A 119 6.53 -3.20 -3.33
C HIS A 119 7.89 -2.85 -3.92
N VAL A 120 7.91 -2.37 -5.16
CA VAL A 120 9.12 -1.94 -5.86
C VAL A 120 9.22 -0.42 -5.77
N ALA A 121 10.14 0.07 -4.94
CA ALA A 121 10.31 1.49 -4.67
C ALA A 121 11.18 2.20 -5.72
N ALA A 122 12.12 1.49 -6.35
CA ALA A 122 12.99 2.08 -7.36
C ALA A 122 13.51 1.03 -8.34
N GLY A 123 13.82 1.45 -9.57
CA GLY A 123 14.43 0.62 -10.59
C GLY A 123 15.53 1.35 -11.37
N GLY A 124 16.58 0.65 -11.76
CA GLY A 124 17.70 1.22 -12.52
C GLY A 124 18.30 0.22 -13.51
N LYS A 125 18.47 0.63 -14.78
CA LYS A 125 19.09 -0.24 -15.79
C LYS A 125 20.59 -0.34 -15.56
N ILE A 126 21.13 -1.55 -15.63
CA ILE A 126 22.57 -1.77 -15.59
C ILE A 126 23.12 -1.59 -17.02
N GLN A 127 24.07 -0.68 -17.19
CA GLN A 127 24.72 -0.41 -18.48
C GLN A 127 26.20 -0.83 -18.49
N ASP A 128 26.87 -0.85 -17.33
CA ASP A 128 28.29 -1.22 -17.25
C ASP A 128 28.48 -2.74 -17.03
N LEU A 129 29.50 -3.30 -17.66
CA LEU A 129 29.88 -4.70 -17.56
C LEU A 129 30.36 -5.06 -16.14
N THR A 130 31.03 -4.14 -15.44
CA THR A 130 31.51 -4.39 -14.08
C THR A 130 30.33 -4.57 -13.13
N THR A 131 29.37 -3.65 -13.19
CA THR A 131 28.13 -3.73 -12.40
C THR A 131 27.27 -4.93 -12.80
N TRP A 132 27.19 -5.26 -14.10
CA TRP A 132 26.50 -6.48 -14.58
C TRP A 132 27.08 -7.75 -13.95
N LYS A 133 28.42 -7.88 -13.90
CA LYS A 133 29.10 -9.03 -13.27
C LYS A 133 28.93 -9.09 -11.76
N ARG A 134 28.87 -7.95 -11.08
CA ARG A 134 28.65 -7.87 -9.63
C ARG A 134 27.23 -8.24 -9.24
N ASN A 135 26.28 -8.04 -10.15
CA ASN A 135 24.86 -8.31 -9.95
C ASN A 135 24.39 -9.56 -10.70
N ALA A 136 25.23 -10.60 -10.75
CA ALA A 136 24.90 -11.92 -11.29
C ALA A 136 24.35 -11.94 -12.74
N GLY A 137 24.66 -10.91 -13.52
CA GLY A 137 24.19 -10.74 -14.89
C GLY A 137 22.82 -10.08 -15.05
N ALA A 138 22.28 -9.44 -14.01
CA ALA A 138 21.03 -8.70 -14.09
C ALA A 138 21.10 -7.56 -15.12
N SER A 139 20.02 -7.36 -15.87
CA SER A 139 19.84 -6.21 -16.78
C SER A 139 19.30 -4.97 -16.07
N MET A 140 18.68 -5.16 -14.90
CA MET A 140 18.06 -4.11 -14.10
C MET A 140 18.25 -4.42 -12.61
N LEU A 141 18.55 -3.38 -11.83
CA LEU A 141 18.48 -3.39 -10.37
C LEU A 141 17.12 -2.87 -9.94
N VAL A 142 16.59 -3.49 -8.89
CA VAL A 142 15.29 -3.18 -8.33
C VAL A 142 15.44 -3.10 -6.81
N ASP A 143 14.98 -2.00 -6.21
CA ASP A 143 14.78 -1.91 -4.76
C ASP A 143 13.37 -2.39 -4.45
N LYS A 144 13.25 -3.64 -3.99
CA LYS A 144 11.98 -4.26 -3.61
C LYS A 144 11.92 -4.49 -2.10
N LYS A 145 10.78 -4.16 -1.49
CA LYS A 145 10.53 -4.32 -0.05
C LYS A 145 9.29 -5.19 0.15
N PRO A 146 9.28 -6.12 1.13
CA PRO A 146 8.08 -6.89 1.44
C PRO A 146 6.88 -5.96 1.69
N THR A 147 5.73 -6.31 1.12
CA THR A 147 4.49 -5.55 1.32
C THR A 147 3.44 -6.40 2.04
N THR A 148 2.50 -5.72 2.69
CA THR A 148 1.34 -6.32 3.33
C THR A 148 0.09 -6.05 2.48
N LEU A 149 -0.62 -7.12 2.17
CA LEU A 149 -1.96 -7.09 1.61
C LEU A 149 -2.93 -7.57 2.69
N ALA A 150 -4.00 -6.83 2.95
CA ALA A 150 -4.97 -7.15 4.00
C ALA A 150 -6.35 -6.59 3.67
N SER A 151 -7.39 -7.08 4.32
CA SER A 151 -8.72 -6.45 4.30
C SER A 151 -8.86 -5.61 5.57
N THR A 152 -8.73 -4.29 5.46
CA THR A 152 -8.78 -3.38 6.61
C THR A 152 -9.29 -2.00 6.22
N LEU A 153 -9.95 -1.32 7.17
CA LEU A 153 -10.42 0.05 7.00
C LEU A 153 -9.36 1.07 7.46
N PRO A 154 -9.35 2.27 6.85
CA PRO A 154 -8.62 3.41 7.40
C PRO A 154 -9.10 3.73 8.82
N GLN A 155 -8.19 4.17 9.70
CA GLN A 155 -8.52 4.41 11.11
C GLN A 155 -9.65 5.43 11.34
N VAL A 156 -9.73 6.45 10.47
CA VAL A 156 -10.71 7.54 10.51
C VAL A 156 -11.95 7.26 9.66
N VAL A 157 -12.07 6.06 9.10
CA VAL A 157 -13.24 5.66 8.31
C VAL A 157 -13.97 4.54 9.04
N ARG A 158 -15.30 4.60 9.07
CA ARG A 158 -16.16 3.47 9.41
C ARG A 158 -17.03 3.17 8.22
N SER A 159 -17.14 1.89 7.88
CA SER A 159 -17.93 1.45 6.76
C SER A 159 -18.54 0.09 7.05
N ASN A 160 -19.67 -0.20 6.40
CA ASN A 160 -20.29 -1.51 6.37
C ASN A 160 -19.51 -2.53 5.51
N VAL A 161 -18.65 -2.07 4.62
CA VAL A 161 -17.75 -2.91 3.83
C VAL A 161 -16.31 -2.79 4.34
N THR A 162 -15.57 -3.91 4.35
CA THR A 162 -14.14 -3.88 4.65
C THR A 162 -13.35 -4.01 3.34
N PRO A 163 -12.65 -2.96 2.91
CA PRO A 163 -11.98 -2.96 1.61
C PRO A 163 -10.68 -3.77 1.64
N PRO A 164 -10.30 -4.36 0.50
CA PRO A 164 -8.92 -4.74 0.25
C PRO A 164 -7.96 -3.57 0.41
N SER A 165 -6.76 -3.82 0.93
CA SER A 165 -5.75 -2.80 1.16
C SER A 165 -4.34 -3.29 0.88
N ILE A 166 -3.51 -2.41 0.31
CA ILE A 166 -2.12 -2.68 -0.04
C ILE A 166 -1.22 -1.60 0.52
N GLN A 167 -0.17 -2.00 1.23
CA GLN A 167 0.87 -1.07 1.68
C GLN A 167 1.92 -0.86 0.58
N VAL A 168 2.10 0.38 0.11
CA VAL A 168 3.03 0.73 -0.96
C VAL A 168 3.94 1.86 -0.49
N GLY A 169 5.13 1.49 -0.02
CA GLY A 169 6.06 2.43 0.62
C GLY A 169 5.43 3.14 1.83
N ARG A 170 5.35 4.48 1.76
CA ARG A 170 4.71 5.33 2.78
C ARG A 170 3.18 5.34 2.69
N GLN A 171 2.63 4.90 1.57
CA GLN A 171 1.21 4.99 1.29
C GLN A 171 0.48 3.67 1.56
N VAL A 172 -0.82 3.76 1.78
CA VAL A 172 -1.72 2.62 1.84
C VAL A 172 -2.89 2.87 0.90
N LEU A 173 -3.10 1.94 -0.03
CA LEU A 173 -4.22 1.92 -0.96
C LEU A 173 -5.36 1.15 -0.31
N TYR A 174 -6.58 1.69 -0.31
CA TYR A 174 -7.80 1.01 0.11
C TYR A 174 -8.78 1.00 -1.06
N PHE A 175 -9.11 -0.19 -1.55
CA PHE A 175 -9.99 -0.38 -2.70
C PHE A 175 -11.45 -0.39 -2.22
N MET A 176 -12.05 0.79 -2.11
CA MET A 176 -13.47 0.97 -1.75
C MET A 176 -14.38 0.57 -2.93
N PRO A 177 -15.69 0.38 -2.74
CA PRO A 177 -16.58 0.02 -3.86
C PRO A 177 -16.59 1.02 -5.02
N ASP A 178 -16.43 2.31 -4.73
CA ASP A 178 -16.54 3.43 -5.67
C ASP A 178 -15.20 4.02 -6.13
N LEU A 179 -14.18 3.97 -5.26
CA LEU A 179 -12.87 4.58 -5.47
C LEU A 179 -11.72 3.82 -4.81
N VAL A 180 -10.48 4.19 -5.14
CA VAL A 180 -9.29 3.81 -4.38
C VAL A 180 -8.89 4.97 -3.47
N LEU A 181 -9.01 4.78 -2.16
CA LEU A 181 -8.61 5.76 -1.16
C LEU A 181 -7.11 5.58 -0.89
N VAL A 182 -6.34 6.65 -1.03
CA VAL A 182 -4.89 6.64 -0.88
C VAL A 182 -4.51 7.40 0.38
N LYS A 183 -3.98 6.68 1.38
CA LYS A 183 -3.51 7.28 2.64
C LYS A 183 -2.01 7.53 2.57
N ASP A 184 -1.60 8.74 2.90
CA ASP A 184 -0.20 9.13 3.09
C ASP A 184 -0.03 9.88 4.41
N GLY A 185 0.57 9.21 5.40
CA GLY A 185 0.72 9.79 6.75
C GLY A 185 -0.62 10.21 7.36
N ASN A 186 -0.83 11.52 7.47
CA ASN A 186 -2.03 12.15 8.03
C ASN A 186 -2.97 12.75 6.96
N ARG A 187 -2.77 12.42 5.69
CA ARG A 187 -3.53 12.93 4.55
C ARG A 187 -4.13 11.78 3.75
N TYR A 188 -5.24 12.05 3.10
CA TYR A 188 -5.94 11.16 2.19
C TYR A 188 -6.17 11.84 0.84
N GLY A 189 -5.99 11.07 -0.22
CA GLY A 189 -6.47 11.34 -1.57
C GLY A 189 -7.37 10.21 -2.05
N ALA A 190 -7.99 10.40 -3.21
CA ALA A 190 -8.79 9.38 -3.87
C ALA A 190 -8.47 9.31 -5.36
N VAL A 191 -8.53 8.10 -5.90
CA VAL A 191 -8.45 7.83 -7.33
C VAL A 191 -9.70 7.05 -7.72
N GLY A 192 -10.56 7.64 -8.54
CA GLY A 192 -11.71 6.93 -9.10
C GLY A 192 -11.25 5.77 -9.99
N TYR A 193 -12.04 4.69 -10.06
CA TYR A 193 -11.68 3.52 -10.87
C TYR A 193 -11.53 3.83 -12.36
N ALA A 194 -12.24 4.84 -12.87
CA ALA A 194 -12.12 5.31 -14.25
C ALA A 194 -10.72 5.86 -14.58
N ASP A 195 -10.04 6.44 -13.59
CA ASP A 195 -8.70 7.03 -13.75
C ASP A 195 -7.56 6.07 -13.40
N LEU A 196 -7.91 4.93 -12.79
CA LEU A 196 -6.95 3.91 -12.39
C LEU A 196 -6.54 3.05 -13.59
N ARG A 197 -5.27 3.17 -13.98
CA ARG A 197 -4.64 2.36 -15.01
C ARG A 197 -3.86 1.22 -14.39
N THR A 198 -4.15 0.01 -14.83
CA THR A 198 -3.44 -1.20 -14.40
C THR A 198 -2.68 -1.85 -15.54
N GLN A 199 -1.46 -2.30 -15.29
CA GLN A 199 -0.66 -3.09 -16.22
C GLN A 199 -0.01 -4.23 -15.46
N PHE A 200 0.05 -5.42 -16.04
CA PHE A 200 0.79 -6.52 -15.44
C PHE A 200 1.63 -7.24 -16.50
N ALA A 201 2.76 -7.78 -16.07
CA ALA A 201 3.66 -8.52 -16.95
C ALA A 201 4.50 -9.52 -16.16
N PRO A 202 4.83 -10.69 -16.76
CA PRO A 202 5.84 -11.57 -16.18
C PRO A 202 7.21 -10.90 -16.17
N THR A 203 7.95 -11.08 -15.07
CA THR A 203 9.33 -10.58 -14.90
C THR A 203 10.25 -11.69 -14.42
N ASN A 204 11.53 -11.60 -14.78
CA ASN A 204 12.55 -12.56 -14.36
C ASN A 204 13.44 -11.90 -13.31
N PHE A 205 13.51 -12.52 -12.14
CA PHE A 205 14.27 -12.00 -11.01
C PHE A 205 15.36 -12.99 -10.59
N ILE A 206 16.60 -12.49 -10.46
CA ILE A 206 17.71 -13.29 -9.93
C ILE A 206 17.62 -13.28 -8.40
N GLU A 207 17.12 -14.37 -7.82
CA GLU A 207 16.83 -14.44 -6.39
C GLU A 207 18.08 -14.86 -5.62
N THR A 208 18.80 -13.87 -5.10
CA THR A 208 20.02 -14.10 -4.32
C THR A 208 19.71 -14.60 -2.89
N GLY A 209 18.51 -14.30 -2.40
CA GLY A 209 18.01 -14.69 -1.09
C GLY A 209 17.29 -16.05 -1.10
N ARG A 210 16.29 -16.18 -0.24
CA ARG A 210 15.45 -17.37 -0.17
C ARG A 210 14.38 -17.30 -1.26
N VAL A 211 14.36 -18.30 -2.13
CA VAL A 211 13.31 -18.47 -3.15
C VAL A 211 11.97 -18.73 -2.46
N PRO A 212 10.90 -17.98 -2.81
CA PRO A 212 9.54 -18.27 -2.36
C PRO A 212 9.12 -19.70 -2.76
N SER A 213 8.38 -20.39 -1.90
CA SER A 213 7.99 -21.78 -2.15
C SER A 213 7.06 -21.98 -3.35
N ASP A 214 6.38 -20.92 -3.78
CA ASP A 214 5.44 -20.89 -4.90
C ASP A 214 6.01 -20.22 -6.16
N ALA A 215 7.29 -19.85 -6.14
CA ALA A 215 7.95 -19.25 -7.29
C ALA A 215 8.38 -20.32 -8.31
N GLU A 216 8.17 -20.03 -9.59
CA GLU A 216 8.67 -20.87 -10.68
C GLU A 216 10.15 -20.54 -10.96
N VAL A 217 11.04 -21.50 -10.76
CA VAL A 217 12.47 -21.37 -11.12
C VAL A 217 12.64 -21.75 -12.58
N ILE A 218 12.89 -20.76 -13.44
CA ILE A 218 13.00 -20.93 -14.90
C ILE A 218 14.44 -21.16 -15.39
N GLY A 219 15.41 -21.02 -14.49
CA GLY A 219 16.82 -21.16 -14.84
C GLY A 219 17.74 -20.81 -13.69
N HIS A 220 19.04 -20.83 -13.96
CA HIS A 220 20.07 -20.46 -13.00
C HIS A 220 21.12 -19.60 -13.69
N THR A 221 21.63 -18.60 -12.97
CA THR A 221 22.83 -17.82 -13.35
C THR A 221 23.95 -18.12 -12.36
N TRP A 222 25.14 -17.61 -12.62
CA TRP A 222 26.26 -17.64 -11.69
C TRP A 222 26.33 -16.32 -10.92
N ALA A 223 26.76 -16.35 -9.66
CA ALA A 223 26.99 -15.13 -8.87
C ALA A 223 27.94 -14.16 -9.59
N HIS A 224 28.92 -14.70 -10.31
CA HIS A 224 29.83 -13.97 -11.18
C HIS A 224 29.89 -14.64 -12.56
N PRO A 225 29.01 -14.25 -13.50
CA PRO A 225 29.00 -14.83 -14.84
C PRO A 225 30.13 -14.24 -15.71
N ASN A 226 30.67 -15.07 -16.59
CA ASN A 226 31.53 -14.63 -17.68
C ASN A 226 30.69 -14.09 -18.85
N LYS A 227 31.33 -13.51 -19.89
CA LYS A 227 30.62 -12.93 -21.05
C LYS A 227 29.74 -13.94 -21.81
N SER A 228 30.00 -15.23 -21.65
CA SER A 228 29.27 -16.33 -22.28
C SER A 228 28.16 -16.91 -21.40
N GLY A 229 27.92 -16.33 -20.20
CA GLY A 229 26.92 -16.81 -19.23
C GLY A 229 27.37 -17.95 -18.32
N GLY A 230 28.57 -18.49 -18.51
CA GLY A 230 29.16 -19.53 -17.65
C GLY A 230 29.85 -18.96 -16.39
N PRO A 231 30.41 -19.82 -15.51
CA PRO A 231 31.10 -19.35 -14.32
C PRO A 231 32.41 -18.64 -14.67
N ASP A 232 32.65 -17.44 -14.13
CA ASP A 232 33.99 -16.84 -14.14
C ASP A 232 34.87 -17.55 -13.10
N ARG A 233 35.84 -18.34 -13.60
CA ARG A 233 36.72 -19.22 -12.81
C ARG A 233 37.72 -18.45 -11.92
N ARG A 234 37.83 -17.14 -12.08
CA ARG A 234 38.68 -16.28 -11.21
C ARG A 234 38.10 -16.11 -9.81
N PHE A 235 36.79 -16.33 -9.66
CA PHE A 235 36.12 -16.26 -8.37
C PHE A 235 36.08 -17.62 -7.71
N LYS A 236 36.75 -17.75 -6.55
CA LYS A 236 36.85 -19.01 -5.80
C LYS A 236 35.49 -19.53 -5.31
N ASN A 237 34.59 -18.62 -4.92
CA ASN A 237 33.24 -18.95 -4.42
C ASN A 237 32.17 -18.40 -5.38
N ASN A 238 32.00 -19.03 -6.54
CA ASN A 238 31.02 -18.63 -7.54
C ASN A 238 29.85 -19.63 -7.55
N ARG A 239 28.84 -19.39 -6.70
CA ARG A 239 27.66 -20.27 -6.62
C ARG A 239 26.67 -19.98 -7.75
N GLN A 240 25.83 -20.96 -8.08
CA GLN A 240 24.65 -20.73 -8.90
C GLN A 240 23.57 -20.01 -8.10
N ILE A 241 22.81 -19.15 -8.78
CA ILE A 241 21.72 -18.35 -8.24
C ILE A 241 20.49 -18.60 -9.11
N PRO A 242 19.34 -18.97 -8.53
CA PRO A 242 18.13 -19.23 -9.28
C PRO A 242 17.57 -17.95 -9.93
N ILE A 243 17.04 -18.11 -11.13
CA ILE A 243 16.24 -17.11 -11.83
C ILE A 243 14.78 -17.52 -11.66
N CYS A 244 14.03 -16.73 -10.91
CA CYS A 244 12.62 -16.95 -10.66
C CYS A 244 11.76 -16.14 -11.62
N ARG A 245 10.65 -16.72 -12.05
CA ARG A 245 9.60 -16.00 -12.77
C ARG A 245 8.62 -15.44 -11.75
N TYR A 246 8.52 -14.12 -11.70
CA TYR A 246 7.55 -13.37 -10.91
C TYR A 246 6.57 -12.66 -11.83
N GLU A 247 5.55 -12.02 -11.26
CA GLU A 247 4.63 -11.14 -11.97
C GLU A 247 4.67 -9.74 -11.37
N ALA A 248 4.89 -8.75 -12.23
CA ALA A 248 4.84 -7.35 -11.87
C ALA A 248 3.44 -6.81 -12.14
N LEU A 249 2.88 -6.05 -11.19
CA LEU A 249 1.62 -5.32 -11.29
C LEU A 249 1.87 -3.84 -11.05
N ARG A 250 1.60 -3.01 -12.05
CA ARG A 250 1.66 -1.56 -11.98
C ARG A 250 0.27 -0.97 -11.83
N LEU A 251 0.11 -0.08 -10.85
CA LEU A 251 -1.08 0.74 -10.63
C LEU A 251 -0.68 2.19 -10.85
N SER A 252 -1.41 2.92 -11.68
CA SER A 252 -1.10 4.33 -11.95
C SER A 252 -2.33 5.16 -12.25
N SER A 253 -2.26 6.47 -12.06
CA SER A 253 -3.30 7.43 -12.45
C SER A 253 -2.69 8.68 -13.06
N ALA A 254 -3.50 9.45 -13.78
CA ALA A 254 -3.08 10.77 -14.26
C ALA A 254 -2.88 11.78 -13.12
N THR A 255 -3.56 11.55 -11.99
CA THR A 255 -3.52 12.37 -10.77
C THR A 255 -2.32 12.08 -9.86
N GLY A 256 -1.39 11.23 -10.30
CA GLY A 256 -0.09 11.06 -9.63
C GLY A 256 0.11 9.73 -8.91
N LEU A 257 -0.86 8.80 -8.91
CA LEU A 257 -0.61 7.44 -8.44
C LEU A 257 0.37 6.76 -9.40
N ASN A 258 1.41 6.11 -8.86
CA ASN A 258 2.37 5.35 -9.65
C ASN A 258 3.11 4.34 -8.77
N GLU A 259 2.51 3.16 -8.61
CA GLU A 259 3.01 2.10 -7.74
C GLU A 259 3.28 0.82 -8.52
N LEU A 260 4.34 0.11 -8.13
CA LEU A 260 4.75 -1.16 -8.72
C LEU A 260 4.83 -2.23 -7.63
N LEU A 261 4.13 -3.33 -7.86
CA LEU A 261 4.10 -4.50 -7.00
C LEU A 261 4.69 -5.69 -7.76
N GLU A 262 5.30 -6.62 -7.03
CA GLU A 262 5.74 -7.91 -7.55
C GLU A 262 5.18 -9.05 -6.71
N PHE A 263 4.75 -10.11 -7.39
CA PHE A 263 4.22 -11.33 -6.80
C PHE A 263 5.04 -12.53 -7.24
N SER A 264 5.23 -13.50 -6.33
CA SER A 264 6.03 -14.70 -6.61
C SER A 264 5.40 -15.65 -7.63
N ARG A 265 4.08 -15.58 -7.83
CA ARG A 265 3.33 -16.38 -8.81
C ARG A 265 3.00 -15.55 -10.05
N THR A 266 2.78 -16.24 -11.16
CA THR A 266 2.30 -15.66 -12.43
C THR A 266 0.81 -15.88 -12.63
N ASN A 267 0.19 -15.07 -13.48
CA ASN A 267 -1.23 -15.09 -13.83
C ASN A 267 -2.16 -14.84 -12.64
N VAL A 268 -1.71 -14.08 -11.63
CA VAL A 268 -2.51 -13.75 -10.43
C VAL A 268 -3.12 -12.36 -10.51
N SER A 269 -2.51 -11.46 -11.29
CA SER A 269 -2.91 -10.05 -11.41
C SER A 269 -4.03 -9.83 -12.42
N GLN A 270 -4.18 -10.72 -13.41
CA GLN A 270 -5.14 -10.55 -14.50
C GLN A 270 -6.59 -10.40 -14.00
N ALA A 271 -7.04 -11.30 -13.13
CA ALA A 271 -8.39 -11.25 -12.57
C ALA A 271 -8.64 -9.95 -11.79
N PHE A 272 -7.63 -9.47 -11.07
CA PHE A 272 -7.71 -8.24 -10.29
C PHE A 272 -7.83 -7.01 -11.21
N CYS A 273 -7.00 -6.92 -12.25
CA CYS A 273 -7.09 -5.85 -13.26
C CYS A 273 -8.43 -5.86 -14.01
N GLN A 274 -8.95 -7.04 -14.33
CA GLN A 274 -10.26 -7.18 -14.98
C GLN A 274 -11.40 -6.73 -14.05
N ALA A 275 -11.34 -7.09 -12.76
CA ALA A 275 -12.35 -6.67 -11.79
C ALA A 275 -12.35 -5.15 -11.58
N LEU A 276 -11.17 -4.52 -11.49
CA LEU A 276 -11.03 -3.05 -11.43
C LEU A 276 -11.64 -2.38 -12.67
N SER A 277 -11.36 -2.92 -13.86
CA SER A 277 -11.90 -2.38 -15.12
C SER A 277 -13.42 -2.53 -15.21
N ALA A 278 -13.98 -3.64 -14.71
CA ALA A 278 -15.42 -3.88 -14.70
C ALA A 278 -16.14 -2.90 -13.77
N ILE A 279 -15.60 -2.62 -12.58
CA ILE A 279 -16.15 -1.60 -11.67
C ILE A 279 -16.07 -0.21 -12.28
N ALA A 280 -14.96 0.14 -12.94
CA ALA A 280 -14.82 1.41 -13.64
C ALA A 280 -15.92 1.62 -14.69
N GLN A 281 -16.24 0.59 -15.47
CA GLN A 281 -17.30 0.64 -16.48
C GLN A 281 -18.68 0.84 -15.85
N LEU A 282 -19.00 0.11 -14.78
CA LEU A 282 -20.29 0.23 -14.08
C LEU A 282 -20.56 1.65 -13.58
N HIS A 283 -19.55 2.32 -13.00
CA HIS A 283 -19.72 3.70 -12.54
C HIS A 283 -19.86 4.71 -13.68
N GLN A 284 -19.18 4.49 -14.81
CA GLN A 284 -19.33 5.34 -15.98
C GLN A 284 -20.74 5.23 -16.59
N ASP A 285 -21.29 4.01 -16.65
CA ASP A 285 -22.63 3.78 -17.18
C ASP A 285 -23.70 4.37 -16.27
N SER A 286 -23.55 4.22 -14.95
CA SER A 286 -24.45 4.83 -13.95
C SER A 286 -24.47 6.35 -14.07
N SER A 287 -23.29 6.98 -14.24
CA SER A 287 -23.15 8.44 -14.39
C SER A 287 -23.77 8.96 -15.70
N ARG A 288 -23.75 8.15 -16.76
CA ARG A 288 -24.39 8.51 -18.05
C ARG A 288 -25.91 8.41 -17.99
N GLN A 289 -26.45 7.44 -17.26
CA GLN A 289 -27.90 7.26 -17.13
C GLN A 289 -28.53 8.43 -16.39
N THR A 290 -27.93 8.90 -15.29
CA THR A 290 -28.38 10.09 -14.55
C THR A 290 -28.40 11.34 -15.43
N LEU A 291 -27.36 11.57 -16.25
CA LEU A 291 -27.30 12.71 -17.18
C LEU A 291 -28.33 12.64 -18.33
N SER A 292 -28.89 11.47 -18.63
CA SER A 292 -29.90 11.31 -19.68
C SER A 292 -31.34 11.43 -19.18
N ALA A 293 -31.53 11.40 -17.86
CA ALA A 293 -32.83 11.46 -17.20
C ALA A 293 -33.24 12.90 -16.80
N ASP A 294 -32.29 13.83 -16.82
CA ASP A 294 -32.46 15.28 -16.63
C ASP A 294 -32.65 16.02 -17.97
#